data_AF-A0A087RTL7-F1
#
_entry.id   AF-A0A087RTL7-F1
#
_cell.length_a   1.000
_cell.length_b   1.000
_cell.length_c   1.000
_cell.angle_alpha   90.00
_cell.angle_beta   90.00
_cell.angle_gamma   90.00
#
_symmetry.space_group_name_H-M   'P 1'
#
loop_
_entity.id
_entity.type
_entity.pdbx_description
1 polymer ?
#
loop_
_entity_poly.entity_id
_entity_poly.type
_entity_poly.pdbx_seq_one_letter_code
_entity_poly.pdbx_strand_id
1 'polypeptide(L)'
;NAMAELGMLIPENNRQVIEKGIELSIRAMHGNKPDEMEVQSLMELANQTMSKFPFVLPKNLALYMRMASIIEGIYKTHNVDFKFVIVLRNILQEENMIPKAYVEELKISFDKFAKSIDSALRLGPEMEKFMDEAKISMQKRKPIVFLGGSIFASAIFIGSVLLYQTDEVFGMAGMITSGLIMIGSAIFRKH
;
A
#
# COMPACT_ATOMS: atom_id res chain seq x y z
N ASN A 1 9.12 -4.33 4.28
CA ASN A 1 9.01 -5.04 2.99
C ASN A 1 9.33 -6.50 3.17
N ALA A 2 8.35 -7.39 2.97
CA ALA A 2 8.46 -8.84 3.17
C ALA A 2 9.65 -9.46 2.41
N MET A 3 10.00 -8.93 1.23
CA MET A 3 11.12 -9.43 0.43
C MET A 3 12.50 -9.25 1.07
N ALA A 4 12.70 -8.16 1.81
CA ALA A 4 13.95 -7.91 2.54
C ALA A 4 14.05 -8.83 3.77
N GLU A 5 12.92 -9.08 4.43
CA GLU A 5 12.81 -9.95 5.59
C GLU A 5 13.04 -11.43 5.22
N LEU A 6 12.63 -11.81 4.02
CA LEU A 6 12.89 -13.13 3.41
C LEU A 6 14.31 -13.28 2.83
N GLY A 7 15.17 -12.25 2.91
CA GLY A 7 16.54 -12.30 2.39
C GLY A 7 16.64 -12.40 0.86
N MET A 8 15.60 -12.00 0.13
CA MET A 8 15.52 -12.17 -1.33
C MET A 8 16.24 -11.07 -2.12
N LEU A 9 16.68 -10.01 -1.45
CA LEU A 9 17.31 -8.83 -2.07
C LEU A 9 18.81 -8.84 -1.78
N ILE A 10 19.62 -8.78 -2.84
CA ILE A 10 21.06 -8.54 -2.71
C ILE A 10 21.25 -7.10 -2.16
N PRO A 11 22.00 -6.90 -1.05
CA PRO A 11 22.14 -5.60 -0.41
C PRO A 11 22.69 -4.49 -1.33
N GLU A 12 23.48 -4.88 -2.33
CA GLU A 12 24.20 -3.97 -3.23
C GLU A 12 23.34 -3.45 -4.39
N ASN A 13 22.14 -4.02 -4.60
CA ASN A 13 21.29 -3.68 -5.75
C ASN A 13 20.22 -2.64 -5.39
N ASN A 14 19.91 -1.75 -6.35
CA ASN A 14 18.93 -0.69 -6.15
C ASN A 14 17.51 -1.26 -5.99
N ARG A 15 16.93 -1.10 -4.79
CA ARG A 15 15.62 -1.64 -4.40
C ARG A 15 14.46 -1.10 -5.25
N GLN A 16 14.52 0.15 -5.69
CA GLN A 16 13.44 0.77 -6.46
C GLN A 16 13.29 0.10 -7.84
N VAL A 17 14.41 -0.29 -8.45
CA VAL A 17 14.45 -1.01 -9.73
C VAL A 17 13.84 -2.40 -9.58
N ILE A 18 14.17 -3.09 -8.49
CA ILE A 18 13.65 -4.43 -8.19
C ILE A 18 12.14 -4.38 -7.99
N GLU A 19 11.65 -3.44 -7.19
CA GLU A 19 10.24 -3.26 -6.90
C GLU A 19 9.44 -2.96 -8.17
N LYS A 20 9.95 -2.06 -9.02
CA LYS A 20 9.31 -1.71 -10.29
C LYS A 20 9.27 -2.89 -11.27
N GLY A 21 10.33 -3.70 -11.34
CA GLY A 21 10.37 -4.91 -12.17
C GLY A 21 9.37 -5.98 -11.74
N ILE A 22 9.17 -6.15 -10.43
CA ILE A 22 8.16 -7.09 -9.91
C ILE A 22 6.75 -6.58 -10.20
N GLU A 23 6.50 -5.30 -9.98
CA GLU A 23 5.21 -4.68 -10.28
C GLU A 23 4.82 -4.89 -11.75
N LEU A 24 5.76 -4.67 -12.67
CA LEU A 24 5.59 -4.93 -14.10
C LEU A 24 5.29 -6.40 -14.40
N SER A 25 6.00 -7.33 -13.74
CA SER A 25 5.82 -8.77 -13.90
C SER A 25 4.44 -9.23 -13.40
N ILE A 26 3.99 -8.72 -12.25
CA ILE A 26 2.67 -9.02 -11.68
C ILE A 26 1.57 -8.47 -12.59
N ARG A 27 1.69 -7.23 -13.08
CA ARG A 27 0.75 -6.63 -14.03
C ARG A 27 0.64 -7.47 -15.30
N ALA A 28 1.77 -7.91 -15.86
CA ALA A 28 1.79 -8.78 -17.03
C ALA A 28 1.10 -10.14 -16.77
N MET A 29 1.31 -10.75 -15.60
CA MET A 29 0.63 -11.99 -15.19
C MET A 29 -0.90 -11.82 -15.04
N HIS A 30 -1.35 -10.62 -14.65
CA HIS A 30 -2.77 -10.27 -14.58
C HIS A 30 -3.36 -9.84 -15.94
N GLY A 31 -2.59 -9.90 -17.02
CA GLY A 31 -3.03 -9.57 -18.38
C GLY A 31 -2.88 -8.09 -18.77
N ASN A 32 -2.44 -7.23 -17.84
CA ASN A 32 -2.07 -5.84 -18.14
C ASN A 32 -0.63 -5.78 -18.61
N LYS A 33 -0.45 -5.87 -19.93
CA LYS A 33 0.87 -5.77 -20.56
C LYS A 33 1.45 -4.37 -20.33
N PRO A 34 2.70 -4.26 -19.84
CA PRO A 34 3.36 -2.97 -19.73
C PRO A 34 3.61 -2.30 -21.07
N ASP A 35 3.63 -0.97 -21.07
CA ASP A 35 4.03 -0.17 -22.24
C ASP A 35 5.52 -0.33 -22.54
N GLU A 36 5.88 -0.27 -23.82
CA GLU A 36 7.27 -0.43 -24.27
C GLU A 36 8.21 0.60 -23.62
N MET A 37 7.75 1.84 -23.44
CA MET A 37 8.51 2.89 -22.75
C MET A 37 8.76 2.58 -21.27
N GLU A 38 7.79 1.96 -20.58
CA GLU A 38 7.93 1.59 -19.17
C GLU A 38 8.94 0.44 -19.02
N VAL A 39 8.92 -0.51 -19.95
CA VAL A 39 9.89 -1.60 -20.00
C VAL A 39 11.30 -1.08 -20.32
N GLN A 40 11.42 -0.17 -21.29
CA GLN A 40 12.71 0.33 -21.76
C GLN A 40 13.40 1.21 -20.70
N SER A 41 12.65 2.08 -20.03
CA SER A 41 13.17 2.89 -18.90
C SER A 41 13.61 2.03 -17.72
N LEU A 42 12.86 0.96 -17.41
CA LEU A 42 13.29 0.01 -16.38
C LEU A 42 14.57 -0.72 -16.81
N MET A 43 14.66 -1.13 -18.07
CA MET A 43 15.81 -1.90 -18.57
C MET A 43 17.09 -1.06 -18.60
N GLU A 44 16.99 0.22 -18.95
CA GLU A 44 18.10 1.17 -18.89
C GLU A 44 18.60 1.38 -17.46
N LEU A 45 17.66 1.55 -16.51
CA LEU A 45 17.96 1.69 -15.09
C LEU A 45 18.56 0.40 -14.49
N ALA A 46 18.09 -0.77 -14.91
CA ALA A 46 18.62 -2.07 -14.50
C ALA A 46 20.05 -2.29 -15.03
N ASN A 47 20.32 -1.98 -16.30
CA ASN A 47 21.66 -2.11 -16.88
C ASN A 47 22.70 -1.22 -16.18
N GLN A 48 22.30 -0.06 -15.67
CA GLN A 48 23.19 0.83 -14.93
C GLN A 48 23.45 0.35 -13.49
N THR A 49 22.57 -0.46 -12.91
CA THR A 49 22.59 -0.80 -11.48
C THR A 49 22.79 -2.28 -11.18
N MET A 50 22.70 -3.17 -12.19
CA MET A 50 22.75 -4.63 -11.99
C MET A 50 23.52 -5.32 -13.11
N SER A 51 24.57 -6.06 -12.76
CA SER A 51 25.29 -6.96 -13.69
C SER A 51 24.69 -8.37 -13.74
N LYS A 52 23.94 -8.77 -12.71
CA LYS A 52 23.30 -10.08 -12.58
C LYS A 52 21.90 -9.91 -11.96
N PHE A 53 20.99 -10.82 -12.29
CA PHE A 53 19.62 -10.80 -11.78
C PHE A 53 19.60 -10.77 -10.24
N PRO A 54 18.87 -9.83 -9.60
CA PRO A 54 19.10 -9.44 -8.20
C PRO A 54 18.46 -10.37 -7.17
N PHE A 55 17.93 -11.51 -7.60
CA PHE A 55 17.19 -12.42 -6.75
C PHE A 55 18.00 -13.65 -6.42
N VAL A 56 18.19 -13.85 -5.13
CA VAL A 56 18.58 -15.15 -4.58
C VAL A 56 17.31 -15.74 -3.98
N LEU A 57 16.81 -16.82 -4.59
CA LEU A 57 15.70 -17.56 -4.02
C LEU A 57 16.16 -18.20 -2.70
N PRO A 58 15.51 -17.91 -1.56
CA PRO A 58 15.81 -18.55 -0.29
C PRO A 58 15.69 -20.08 -0.44
N LYS A 59 16.58 -20.83 0.21
CA LYS A 59 16.71 -22.29 0.01
C LYS A 59 15.39 -23.06 0.20
N ASN A 60 14.57 -22.63 1.15
CA ASN A 60 13.24 -23.18 1.41
C ASN A 60 12.27 -22.89 0.25
N LEU A 61 12.20 -21.66 -0.24
CA LEU A 61 11.35 -21.28 -1.37
C LEU A 61 11.78 -21.93 -2.70
N ALA A 62 13.09 -22.03 -2.94
CA ALA A 62 13.64 -22.68 -4.14
C ALA A 62 13.19 -24.14 -4.27
N LEU A 63 13.08 -24.87 -3.15
CA LEU A 63 12.61 -26.25 -3.13
C LEU A 63 11.16 -26.35 -3.61
N TYR A 64 10.27 -25.51 -3.07
CA TYR A 64 8.86 -25.50 -3.45
C TYR A 64 8.64 -25.06 -4.89
N MET A 65 9.40 -24.07 -5.37
CA MET A 65 9.34 -23.65 -6.78
C MET A 65 9.74 -24.79 -7.72
N ARG A 66 10.79 -25.55 -7.38
CA ARG A 66 11.20 -26.72 -8.17
C ARG A 66 10.12 -27.80 -8.19
N MET A 67 9.51 -28.10 -7.04
CA MET A 67 8.41 -29.06 -6.97
C MET A 67 7.21 -28.59 -7.81
N ALA A 68 6.82 -27.32 -7.69
CA ALA A 68 5.72 -26.75 -8.46
C ALA A 68 5.98 -26.82 -9.98
N SER A 69 7.17 -26.43 -10.44
CA SER A 69 7.52 -26.50 -11.86
C SER A 69 7.59 -27.93 -12.41
N ILE A 70 8.03 -28.90 -11.60
CA ILE A 70 8.00 -30.33 -11.99
C ILE A 70 6.56 -30.80 -12.16
N ILE A 71 5.70 -30.50 -11.18
CA ILE A 71 4.29 -30.87 -11.22
C ILE A 71 3.60 -30.22 -12.43
N GLU A 72 3.81 -28.93 -12.65
CA GLU A 72 3.29 -28.21 -13.81
C GLU A 72 3.77 -28.82 -15.13
N GLY A 73 5.05 -29.22 -15.21
CA GLY A 73 5.63 -29.91 -16.37
C GLY A 73 4.93 -31.24 -16.66
N ILE A 74 4.68 -32.06 -15.64
CA ILE A 74 3.97 -33.35 -15.76
C ILE A 74 2.53 -33.13 -16.25
N TYR A 75 1.80 -32.18 -15.66
CA TYR A 75 0.42 -31.90 -16.06
C TYR A 75 0.32 -31.36 -17.50
N LYS A 76 1.31 -30.55 -17.95
CA LYS A 76 1.41 -30.13 -19.36
C LYS A 76 1.62 -31.31 -20.29
N THR A 77 2.48 -32.27 -19.94
CA THR A 77 2.71 -33.48 -20.77
C THR A 77 1.46 -34.36 -20.88
N HIS A 78 0.63 -34.41 -19.85
CA HIS A 78 -0.63 -35.17 -19.84
C HIS A 78 -1.85 -34.40 -20.36
N ASN A 79 -1.66 -33.20 -20.92
CA ASN A 79 -2.69 -32.37 -21.54
C ASN A 79 -3.87 -32.01 -20.60
N VAL A 80 -3.58 -31.89 -19.30
CA VAL A 80 -4.53 -31.46 -18.27
C VAL A 80 -4.35 -29.95 -18.04
N ASP A 81 -5.44 -29.18 -18.05
CA ASP A 81 -5.42 -27.73 -17.76
C ASP A 81 -5.19 -27.49 -16.25
N PHE A 82 -3.94 -27.63 -15.81
CA PHE A 82 -3.54 -27.36 -14.44
C PHE A 82 -3.22 -25.88 -14.25
N LYS A 83 -4.07 -25.18 -13.50
CA LYS A 83 -3.87 -23.79 -13.08
C LYS A 83 -3.37 -23.76 -11.65
N PHE A 84 -2.04 -23.73 -11.48
CA PHE A 84 -1.38 -23.72 -10.16
C PHE A 84 -2.00 -22.71 -9.18
N VAL A 85 -2.31 -21.50 -9.65
CA VAL A 85 -2.90 -20.42 -8.83
C VAL A 85 -4.25 -20.83 -8.21
N ILE A 86 -5.08 -21.58 -8.95
CA ILE A 86 -6.40 -22.01 -8.47
C ILE A 86 -6.25 -23.11 -7.42
N VAL A 87 -5.39 -24.10 -7.68
CA VAL A 87 -5.15 -25.21 -6.75
C VAL A 87 -4.47 -24.70 -5.47
N LEU A 88 -3.50 -23.80 -5.60
CA LEU A 88 -2.86 -23.16 -4.46
C LEU A 88 -3.86 -22.38 -3.61
N ARG A 89 -4.77 -21.60 -4.25
CA ARG A 89 -5.84 -20.90 -3.54
C ARG A 89 -6.71 -21.86 -2.74
N ASN A 90 -7.14 -22.95 -3.35
CA ASN A 90 -7.99 -23.95 -2.69
C ASN A 90 -7.28 -24.60 -1.49
N ILE A 91 -6.02 -24.99 -1.63
CA ILE A 91 -5.21 -25.55 -0.54
C ILE A 91 -5.03 -24.54 0.60
N LEU A 92 -4.73 -23.27 0.29
CA LEU A 92 -4.57 -22.23 1.30
C LEU A 92 -5.88 -21.91 2.04
N GLN A 93 -7.03 -22.06 1.37
CA GLN A 93 -8.35 -21.94 1.98
C GLN A 93 -8.66 -23.14 2.90
N GLU A 94 -8.37 -24.37 2.44
CA GLU A 94 -8.57 -25.61 3.21
C GLU A 94 -7.71 -25.65 4.47
N GLU A 95 -6.45 -25.20 4.40
CA GLU A 95 -5.51 -25.13 5.53
C GLU A 95 -5.81 -23.98 6.52
N ASN A 96 -6.91 -23.25 6.33
CA ASN A 96 -7.34 -22.12 7.17
C ASN A 96 -6.26 -21.02 7.31
N MET A 97 -5.34 -20.91 6.34
CA MET A 97 -4.23 -19.95 6.37
C MET A 97 -4.65 -18.56 5.91
N ILE A 98 -5.63 -18.45 5.01
CA ILE A 98 -6.18 -17.16 4.55
C ILE A 98 -6.79 -16.35 5.72
N PRO A 99 -7.70 -16.90 6.54
CA PRO A 99 -8.26 -16.14 7.66
C PRO A 99 -7.21 -15.79 8.72
N LYS A 100 -6.26 -16.68 9.01
CA LYS A 100 -5.18 -16.43 9.99
C LYS A 100 -4.26 -15.28 9.55
N ALA A 101 -3.82 -15.26 8.29
CA ALA A 101 -2.98 -14.20 7.75
C ALA A 101 -3.68 -12.83 7.80
N TYR A 102 -4.98 -12.81 7.47
CA TYR A 102 -5.78 -11.58 7.52
C TYR A 102 -5.94 -11.03 8.95
N VAL A 103 -6.15 -11.93 9.92
CA VAL A 103 -6.23 -11.56 11.35
C VAL A 103 -4.88 -11.03 11.88
N GLU A 104 -3.77 -11.65 11.48
CA GLU A 104 -2.42 -11.22 11.86
C GLU A 104 -2.11 -9.81 11.30
N GLU A 105 -2.44 -9.57 10.03
CA GLU A 105 -2.25 -8.27 9.38
C GLU A 105 -3.13 -7.17 9.98
N LEU A 106 -4.38 -7.50 10.32
CA LEU A 106 -5.28 -6.62 11.06
C LEU A 106 -4.70 -6.30 12.45
N LYS A 107 -4.21 -7.30 13.18
CA LYS A 107 -3.60 -7.10 14.51
C LYS A 107 -2.38 -6.19 14.46
N ILE A 108 -1.51 -6.40 13.46
CA ILE A 108 -0.34 -5.53 13.23
C ILE A 108 -0.76 -4.10 12.90
N SER A 109 -1.80 -3.92 12.07
CA SER A 109 -2.32 -2.61 11.71
C SER A 109 -2.95 -1.89 12.91
N PHE A 110 -3.70 -2.60 13.75
CA PHE A 110 -4.27 -2.06 14.98
C PHE A 110 -3.20 -1.69 16.02
N ASP A 111 -2.16 -2.51 16.19
CA ASP A 111 -1.05 -2.21 17.12
C ASP A 111 -0.28 -0.95 16.68
N LYS A 112 -0.02 -0.81 15.38
CA LYS A 112 0.59 0.42 14.81
C LYS A 112 -0.31 1.63 15.01
N PHE A 113 -1.62 1.48 14.80
CA PHE A 113 -2.59 2.56 15.00
C PHE A 113 -2.65 3.00 16.47
N ALA A 114 -2.74 2.05 17.40
CA ALA A 114 -2.71 2.33 18.84
C ALA A 114 -1.42 3.05 19.26
N LYS A 115 -0.26 2.59 18.78
CA LYS A 115 1.04 3.25 19.02
C LYS A 115 1.10 4.65 18.42
N SER A 116 0.48 4.88 17.27
CA SER A 116 0.42 6.21 16.64
C SER A 116 -0.45 7.18 17.44
N ILE A 117 -1.54 6.71 18.04
CA ILE A 117 -2.39 7.51 18.93
C ILE A 117 -1.66 7.81 20.25
N ASP A 118 -1.01 6.83 20.87
CA ASP A 118 -0.21 7.04 22.09
C ASP A 118 0.93 8.05 21.83
N SER A 119 1.58 7.93 20.68
CA SER A 119 2.61 8.87 20.24
C SER A 119 2.02 10.27 20.01
N ALA A 120 0.86 10.38 19.36
CA ALA A 120 0.20 11.67 19.13
C ALA A 120 -0.26 12.35 20.44
N LEU A 121 -0.75 11.57 21.40
CA LEU A 121 -1.13 12.07 22.74
C LEU A 121 0.10 12.57 23.52
N ARG A 122 1.22 11.86 23.44
CA ARG A 122 2.50 12.26 24.03
C ARG A 122 3.12 13.49 23.34
N LEU A 123 2.89 13.63 22.05
CA LEU A 123 3.29 14.79 21.26
C LEU A 123 2.41 16.01 21.54
N GLY A 124 1.24 15.87 22.17
CA GLY A 124 0.31 16.97 22.46
C GLY A 124 0.98 18.25 23.01
N PRO A 125 1.78 18.18 24.10
CA PRO A 125 2.43 19.36 24.68
C PRO A 125 3.52 19.97 23.79
N GLU A 126 4.23 19.16 22.99
CA GLU A 126 5.26 19.63 22.08
C GLU A 126 4.63 20.21 20.81
N MET A 127 3.55 19.63 20.30
CA MET A 127 2.76 20.14 19.19
C MET A 127 2.14 21.49 19.51
N GLU A 128 1.73 21.73 20.77
CA GLU A 128 1.24 23.03 21.23
C GLU A 128 2.35 24.09 21.20
N LYS A 129 3.57 23.73 21.64
CA LYS A 129 4.76 24.61 21.55
C LYS A 129 5.18 24.89 20.10
N PHE A 130 5.20 23.88 19.24
CA PHE A 130 5.48 24.05 17.82
C PHE A 130 4.40 24.86 17.11
N MET A 131 3.14 24.74 17.53
CA MET A 131 2.03 25.50 16.97
C MET A 131 2.07 26.97 17.41
N ASP A 132 2.47 27.26 18.65
CA ASP A 132 2.70 28.63 19.12
C ASP A 132 3.91 29.26 18.42
N GLU A 133 5.02 28.53 18.28
CA GLU A 133 6.20 28.98 17.54
C GLU A 133 5.89 29.16 16.03
N ALA A 134 5.10 28.26 15.45
CA ALA A 134 4.60 28.37 14.09
C ALA A 134 3.64 29.56 13.94
N LYS A 135 2.74 29.83 14.90
CA LYS A 135 1.88 31.02 14.93
C LYS A 135 2.71 32.30 14.95
N ILE A 136 3.75 32.36 15.78
CA ILE A 136 4.67 33.50 15.84
C ILE A 136 5.40 33.68 14.48
N SER A 137 5.78 32.58 13.83
CA SER A 137 6.40 32.62 12.49
C SER A 137 5.40 32.98 11.37
N MET A 138 4.14 32.54 11.48
CA MET A 138 3.05 32.82 10.55
C MET A 138 2.54 34.25 10.68
N GLN A 139 2.61 34.87 11.86
CA GLN A 139 2.21 36.26 12.07
C GLN A 139 3.08 37.26 11.25
N LYS A 140 4.27 36.84 10.79
CA LYS A 140 5.11 37.61 9.86
C LYS A 140 4.80 37.40 8.38
N ARG A 141 3.90 36.48 8.00
CA ARG A 141 3.46 36.28 6.60
C ARG A 141 1.94 36.45 6.49
N LYS A 142 1.48 37.17 5.45
CA LYS A 142 0.05 37.38 5.17
C LYS A 142 -0.75 36.06 5.26
N PRO A 143 -2.02 36.11 5.72
CA PRO A 143 -2.76 34.93 6.14
C PRO A 143 -2.92 33.95 4.97
N ILE A 144 -2.20 32.84 5.05
CA ILE A 144 -2.46 31.67 4.20
C ILE A 144 -3.72 31.04 4.78
N VAL A 145 -4.77 31.09 3.95
CA VAL A 145 -6.11 30.53 4.17
C VAL A 145 -6.01 29.18 4.88
N PHE A 146 -6.90 28.94 5.83
CA PHE A 146 -7.05 27.72 6.65
C PHE A 146 -7.20 26.45 5.78
N LEU A 147 -6.11 26.02 5.13
CA LEU A 147 -6.07 25.00 4.09
C LEU A 147 -6.43 23.61 4.65
N GLY A 148 -6.11 23.38 5.92
CA GLY A 148 -6.36 22.11 6.61
C GLY A 148 -7.83 21.73 6.70
N GLY A 149 -8.72 22.70 6.98
CA GLY A 149 -10.17 22.45 7.08
C GLY A 149 -10.78 22.01 5.75
N SER A 150 -10.36 22.64 4.65
CA SER A 150 -10.82 22.27 3.30
C SER A 150 -10.24 20.94 2.81
N ILE A 151 -8.99 20.62 3.13
CA ILE A 151 -8.35 19.34 2.75
C ILE A 151 -8.98 18.19 3.53
N PHE A 152 -9.29 18.40 4.82
CA PHE A 152 -9.93 17.38 5.64
C PHE A 152 -11.38 17.11 5.19
N ALA A 153 -12.13 18.17 4.88
CA ALA A 153 -13.49 18.04 4.34
C ALA A 153 -13.52 17.31 2.98
N SER A 154 -12.56 17.60 2.08
CA SER A 154 -12.51 16.93 0.77
C SER A 154 -12.15 15.45 0.88
N ALA A 155 -11.26 15.08 1.80
CA ALA A 155 -10.93 13.67 2.07
C ALA A 155 -12.13 12.88 2.62
N ILE A 156 -12.89 13.45 3.57
CA ILE A 156 -14.10 12.83 4.12
C ILE A 156 -15.18 12.69 3.04
N PHE A 157 -15.35 13.70 2.19
CA PHE A 157 -16.32 13.65 1.11
C PHE A 157 -15.98 12.52 0.11
N ILE A 158 -14.72 12.43 -0.32
CA ILE A 158 -14.27 11.37 -1.24
C ILE A 158 -14.44 9.98 -0.61
N GLY A 159 -14.05 9.81 0.66
CA GLY A 159 -14.23 8.54 1.37
C GLY A 159 -15.70 8.15 1.53
N SER A 160 -16.58 9.13 1.74
CA SER A 160 -18.03 8.89 1.89
C SER A 160 -18.70 8.51 0.56
N VAL A 161 -18.25 9.07 -0.56
CA VAL A 161 -18.71 8.69 -1.91
C VAL A 161 -18.34 7.23 -2.22
N LEU A 162 -17.16 6.76 -1.79
CA LEU A 162 -16.78 5.36 -1.96
C LEU A 162 -17.60 4.42 -1.06
N LEU A 163 -17.86 4.82 0.19
CA LEU A 163 -18.66 4.03 1.14
C LEU A 163 -20.15 3.95 0.76
N TYR A 164 -20.66 4.93 0.01
CA TYR A 164 -22.04 4.92 -0.50
C TYR A 164 -22.33 3.70 -1.41
N GLN A 165 -21.30 3.11 -2.04
CA GLN A 165 -21.45 1.90 -2.85
C GLN A 165 -21.74 0.64 -2.03
N THR A 166 -21.34 0.62 -0.75
CA THR A 166 -21.48 -0.54 0.15
C THR A 166 -22.65 -0.38 1.09
N ASP A 167 -22.84 0.82 1.65
CA ASP A 167 -23.94 1.16 2.57
C ASP A 167 -24.41 2.59 2.35
N GLU A 168 -25.67 2.74 1.92
CA GLU A 168 -26.26 4.02 1.54
C GLU A 168 -26.31 5.01 2.71
N VAL A 169 -26.62 4.50 3.92
CA VAL A 169 -26.79 5.31 5.13
C VAL A 169 -25.46 5.90 5.61
N PHE A 170 -24.38 5.10 5.60
CA PHE A 170 -23.06 5.55 6.04
C PHE A 170 -22.43 6.53 5.05
N GLY A 171 -22.58 6.31 3.75
CA GLY A 171 -22.12 7.25 2.72
C GLY A 171 -22.83 8.60 2.82
N MET A 172 -24.15 8.61 2.99
CA MET A 172 -24.93 9.84 3.06
C MET A 172 -24.63 10.64 4.34
N ALA A 173 -24.49 9.96 5.48
CA ALA A 173 -24.07 10.59 6.74
C ALA A 173 -22.69 11.25 6.63
N GLY A 174 -21.72 10.57 6.02
CA GLY A 174 -20.38 11.11 5.82
C GLY A 174 -20.35 12.34 4.89
N MET A 175 -21.16 12.33 3.82
CA MET A 175 -21.29 13.50 2.93
C MET A 175 -21.89 14.72 3.66
N ILE A 176 -22.94 14.54 4.46
CA ILE A 176 -23.54 15.64 5.25
C ILE A 176 -22.51 16.20 6.24
N THR A 177 -21.75 15.33 6.90
CA THR A 177 -20.72 15.72 7.88
C THR A 177 -19.61 16.55 7.21
N SER A 178 -19.17 16.18 6.01
CA SER A 178 -18.18 16.97 5.26
C SER A 178 -18.68 18.38 4.88
N GLY A 179 -19.96 18.50 4.52
CA GLY A 179 -20.59 19.78 4.22
C GLY A 179 -20.62 20.70 5.45
N LEU A 180 -20.93 20.15 6.62
CA LEU A 180 -20.91 20.89 7.89
C LEU A 180 -19.50 21.37 8.26
N ILE A 181 -18.48 20.52 8.06
CA ILE A 181 -17.07 20.89 8.31
C ILE A 181 -16.63 22.02 7.37
N MET A 182 -17.02 21.95 6.09
CA MET A 182 -16.69 22.98 5.10
C MET A 182 -17.35 24.33 5.43
N ILE A 183 -18.61 24.32 5.86
CA ILE A 183 -19.34 25.51 6.31
C ILE A 183 -18.71 26.08 7.58
N GLY A 184 -18.40 25.23 8.57
CA GLY A 184 -17.72 25.64 9.80
C GLY A 184 -16.37 26.29 9.54
N SER A 185 -15.57 25.69 8.64
CA SER A 185 -14.27 26.24 8.21
C SER A 185 -14.41 27.57 7.47
N ALA A 186 -15.50 27.79 6.72
CA ALA A 186 -15.77 29.05 6.03
C ALA A 186 -16.24 30.16 6.98
N ILE A 187 -16.95 29.81 8.06
CA ILE A 187 -17.38 30.76 9.10
C ILE A 187 -16.19 31.21 9.95
N PHE A 188 -15.32 30.27 10.35
CA PHE A 188 -14.07 30.56 11.07
C PHE A 188 -13.07 31.40 10.27
N ARG A 189 -13.25 31.53 8.95
CA ARG A 189 -12.46 32.45 8.10
C ARG A 189 -12.83 33.92 8.33
N LYS A 190 -14.01 34.19 8.90
CA LYS A 190 -14.61 35.54 9.00
C LYS A 190 -14.47 36.17 10.40
N HIS A 191 -13.88 35.47 11.36
CA HIS A 191 -13.52 35.95 12.70
C HIS A 191 -12.03 35.70 12.93
#